data_AF-B7S6Y2-F1
#
_entry.id   AF-B7S6Y2-F1
#
_cell.length_a   1.000
_cell.length_b   1.000
_cell.length_c   1.000
_cell.angle_alpha   90.00
_cell.angle_beta   90.00
_cell.angle_gamma   90.00
#
_symmetry.space_group_name_H-M   'P 1'
#
loop_
_entity.id
_entity.type
_entity.pdbx_description
1 polymer ?
#
loop_
_entity_poly.entity_id
_entity_poly.type
_entity_poly.pdbx_seq_one_letter_code
_entity_poly.pdbx_strand_id
1 'polypeptide(L)'
;LLAIGFSVIQGHWNVLFMWDTELSILVIFCILVAGMTKSAQVPFSSWLPAAMAAPTPVSALVHSCTLVTAGVFLFIRLFPFVSSFHGFSSSLLFVSVWT
;
A
#
# COMPACT_ATOMS: atom_id res chain seq x y z
N LEU A 1 5.77 -0.35 8.86
CA LEU A 1 6.95 -0.38 9.75
C LEU A 1 8.12 -1.11 9.11
N LEU A 2 7.91 -2.33 8.62
CA LEU A 2 8.97 -3.11 7.98
C LEU A 2 9.54 -2.44 6.71
N ALA A 3 8.67 -1.96 5.80
CA ALA A 3 9.08 -1.16 4.63
C ALA A 3 9.86 0.11 5.02
N ILE A 4 9.47 0.73 6.13
CA ILE A 4 10.10 1.95 6.66
C ILE A 4 11.51 1.63 7.17
N GLY A 5 11.67 0.54 7.92
CA GLY A 5 12.98 0.07 8.40
C GLY A 5 13.94 -0.20 7.24
N PHE A 6 13.48 -0.88 6.18
CA PHE A 6 14.32 -1.11 5.01
C PHE A 6 14.66 0.17 4.23
N SER A 7 13.74 1.14 4.14
CA SER A 7 14.05 2.44 3.54
C SER A 7 15.12 3.22 4.33
N VAL A 8 15.16 3.06 5.66
CA VAL A 8 16.24 3.65 6.48
C VAL A 8 17.59 3.01 6.17
N ILE A 9 17.59 1.69 6.00
CA ILE A 9 18.81 0.91 5.72
C ILE A 9 19.41 1.27 4.35
N GLN A 10 18.57 1.69 3.40
CA GLN A 10 19.02 2.25 2.11
C GLN A 10 19.68 3.64 2.23
N GLY A 11 19.70 4.25 3.42
CA GLY A 11 20.39 5.51 3.70
C GLY A 11 19.59 6.76 3.33
N HIS A 12 18.41 6.62 2.70
CA HIS A 12 17.60 7.76 2.25
C HIS A 12 16.11 7.55 2.47
N TRP A 13 15.45 8.61 2.96
CA TRP A 13 13.99 8.69 3.15
C TRP A 13 13.29 9.54 2.10
N ASN A 14 14.02 9.97 1.07
CA ASN A 14 13.43 10.82 0.05
C ASN A 14 12.56 9.98 -0.88
N VAL A 15 11.24 10.09 -0.70
CA VAL A 15 10.23 9.36 -1.48
C VAL A 15 10.32 9.65 -2.99
N LEU A 16 10.80 10.84 -3.38
CA LEU A 16 10.93 11.22 -4.79
C LEU A 16 12.23 10.69 -5.41
N PHE A 17 13.24 10.42 -4.61
CA PHE A 17 14.57 9.98 -5.04
C PHE A 17 15.05 8.81 -4.18
N MET A 18 14.40 7.66 -4.35
CA MET A 18 14.91 6.40 -3.82
C MET A 18 15.88 5.76 -4.81
N TRP A 19 16.98 5.22 -4.30
CA TRP A 19 17.97 4.51 -5.11
C TRP A 19 17.54 3.07 -5.38
N ASP A 20 17.88 2.58 -6.57
CA ASP A 20 17.73 1.17 -6.89
C ASP A 20 18.91 0.39 -6.32
N THR A 21 18.62 -0.47 -5.36
CA THR A 21 19.56 -1.33 -4.64
C THR A 21 19.00 -2.74 -4.65
N GLU A 22 19.77 -3.77 -4.29
CA GLU A 22 19.23 -5.14 -4.28
C GLU A 22 18.04 -5.34 -3.32
N LEU A 23 17.90 -4.47 -2.31
CA LEU A 23 16.78 -4.46 -1.38
C LEU A 23 15.52 -3.79 -1.96
N SER A 24 15.58 -3.14 -3.13
CA SER A 24 14.48 -2.38 -3.71
C SER A 24 13.25 -3.26 -3.95
N ILE A 25 13.45 -4.48 -4.46
CA ILE A 25 12.39 -5.47 -4.70
C ILE A 25 11.65 -5.80 -3.39
N LEU A 26 12.40 -5.99 -2.30
CA LEU A 26 11.83 -6.34 -1.01
C LEU A 26 11.04 -5.16 -0.41
N VAL A 27 11.55 -3.94 -0.58
CA VAL A 27 10.84 -2.71 -0.18
C VAL A 27 9.55 -2.53 -0.99
N ILE A 28 9.59 -2.73 -2.31
CA ILE A 28 8.43 -2.65 -3.20
C ILE A 28 7.38 -3.70 -2.80
N PHE A 29 7.80 -4.94 -2.51
CA PHE A 29 6.90 -5.98 -2.03
C PHE A 29 6.23 -5.62 -0.70
N CYS A 30 7.00 -5.09 0.26
CA CYS A 30 6.43 -4.64 1.54
C CYS A 30 5.45 -3.47 1.36
N ILE A 31 5.74 -2.53 0.44
CA ILE A 31 4.85 -1.42 0.07
C ILE A 31 3.56 -1.95 -0.55
N LEU A 32 3.67 -2.92 -1.45
CA LEU A 32 2.55 -3.53 -2.14
C LEU A 32 1.59 -4.22 -1.15
N VAL A 33 2.12 -5.03 -0.21
CA VAL A 33 1.31 -5.64 0.86
C VAL A 33 0.69 -4.58 1.80
N ALA A 34 1.44 -3.53 2.14
CA ALA A 34 0.93 -2.44 2.98
C ALA A 34 -0.21 -1.65 2.29
N GLY A 35 -0.11 -1.45 0.98
CA GLY A 35 -1.17 -0.84 0.18
C GLY A 35 -2.42 -1.71 0.13
N MET A 36 -2.27 -2.99 -0.22
CA MET A 36 -3.39 -3.95 -0.32
C MET A 36 -4.16 -4.11 1.00
N THR A 37 -3.45 -4.18 2.13
CA THR A 37 -4.08 -4.32 3.46
C THR A 37 -4.92 -3.11 3.81
N LYS A 38 -4.47 -1.89 3.46
CA LYS A 38 -5.19 -0.64 3.73
C LYS A 38 -6.34 -0.41 2.77
N SER A 39 -6.24 -0.84 1.51
CA SER A 39 -7.31 -0.76 0.52
C SER A 39 -8.35 -1.89 0.60
N ALA A 40 -8.20 -2.82 1.55
CA ALA A 40 -9.07 -3.99 1.74
C ALA A 40 -9.17 -4.90 0.50
N GLN A 41 -8.08 -5.01 -0.28
CA GLN A 41 -8.01 -5.92 -1.42
C GLN A 41 -7.90 -7.38 -0.95
N VAL A 42 -8.44 -8.34 -1.72
CA VAL A 42 -8.31 -9.80 -1.48
C VAL A 42 -6.81 -10.14 -1.45
N PRO A 43 -6.28 -10.78 -0.39
CA PRO A 43 -6.95 -11.57 0.67
C PRO A 43 -7.29 -10.82 1.98
N PHE A 44 -7.01 -9.53 2.07
CA PHE A 44 -7.14 -8.73 3.30
C PHE A 44 -8.47 -7.96 3.41
N SER A 45 -9.55 -8.46 2.80
CA SER A 45 -10.85 -7.77 2.83
C SER A 45 -11.63 -7.98 4.15
N SER A 46 -11.25 -8.96 4.97
CA SER A 46 -12.02 -9.40 6.16
C SER A 46 -12.16 -8.36 7.27
N TRP A 47 -11.24 -7.39 7.37
CA TRP A 47 -11.31 -6.35 8.40
C TRP A 47 -12.36 -5.27 8.07
N LEU A 48 -12.71 -5.10 6.79
CA LEU A 48 -13.66 -4.08 6.35
C LEU A 48 -15.10 -4.37 6.82
N PRO A 49 -15.63 -5.61 6.70
CA PRO A 49 -16.92 -5.98 7.32
C PRO A 49 -16.91 -5.90 8.85
N ALA A 50 -15.78 -6.21 9.50
CA ALA A 50 -15.66 -6.08 10.95
C ALA A 50 -15.73 -4.61 11.41
N ALA A 51 -15.24 -3.66 10.61
CA ALA A 51 -15.34 -2.23 10.91
C ALA A 51 -16.77 -1.68 10.79
N MET A 52 -17.65 -2.34 10.02
CA MET A 52 -19.07 -1.98 9.90
C MET A 52 -19.91 -2.32 11.15
N ALA A 53 -19.40 -3.16 12.06
CA ALA A 53 -20.05 -3.44 13.33
C ALA A 53 -19.90 -2.29 14.36
N ALA A 54 -19.10 -1.26 14.04
CA ALA A 54 -18.86 -0.10 14.90
C ALA A 54 -19.96 0.99 14.74
N PRO A 55 -20.20 1.82 15.76
CA PRO A 55 -21.26 2.84 15.75
C PRO A 55 -21.16 3.82 14.56
N THR A 56 -22.32 4.26 14.08
CA THR A 56 -22.54 5.00 12.81
C THR A 56 -21.68 6.23 12.53
N PRO A 57 -21.18 7.04 13.50
CA PRO A 57 -20.24 8.12 13.15
C PRO A 57 -18.82 7.60 12.85
N VAL A 58 -18.41 6.48 13.46
CA VAL A 58 -17.08 5.90 13.29
C VAL A 58 -17.00 5.09 12.00
N SER A 59 -18.05 4.32 11.69
CA SER A 59 -18.11 3.60 10.42
C SER A 59 -18.19 4.57 9.23
N ALA A 60 -18.93 5.67 9.30
CA ALA A 60 -18.94 6.70 8.26
C ALA A 60 -17.53 7.27 7.98
N LEU A 61 -16.70 7.49 9.02
CA LEU A 61 -15.35 8.05 8.86
C LEU A 61 -14.35 7.02 8.32
N VAL A 62 -14.46 5.76 8.76
CA VAL A 62 -13.62 4.64 8.29
C VAL A 62 -13.96 4.26 6.85
N HIS A 63 -15.24 4.27 6.48
CA HIS A 63 -15.69 3.93 5.14
C HIS A 63 -15.51 5.06 4.13
N SER A 64 -15.60 6.33 4.53
CA SER A 64 -15.71 7.41 3.54
C SER A 64 -14.38 7.91 3.01
N CYS A 65 -13.33 8.14 3.81
CA CYS A 65 -12.26 9.00 3.29
C CYS A 65 -10.83 8.81 3.81
N THR A 66 -10.56 7.98 4.83
CA THR A 66 -9.24 8.01 5.49
C THR A 66 -8.41 6.74 5.34
N LEU A 67 -8.98 5.57 5.58
CA LEU A 67 -8.18 4.34 5.68
C LEU A 67 -7.99 3.66 4.32
N VAL A 68 -9.07 3.56 3.54
CA VAL A 68 -9.05 2.93 2.20
C VAL A 68 -8.28 3.79 1.20
N THR A 69 -8.49 5.11 1.21
CA THR A 69 -7.81 6.07 0.34
C THR A 69 -6.32 6.20 0.66
N ALA A 70 -5.90 5.97 1.92
CA ALA A 70 -4.50 6.00 2.31
C ALA A 70 -3.65 4.94 1.59
N GLY A 71 -4.22 3.78 1.26
CA GLY A 71 -3.54 2.75 0.48
C GLY A 71 -3.21 3.22 -0.94
N VAL A 72 -4.19 3.82 -1.62
CA VAL A 72 -4.03 4.39 -2.97
C VAL A 72 -3.07 5.59 -2.95
N PHE A 73 -3.19 6.47 -1.95
CA PHE A 73 -2.30 7.61 -1.78
C PHE A 73 -0.84 7.19 -1.65
N LEU A 74 -0.57 6.09 -0.93
CA LEU A 74 0.78 5.54 -0.78
C LEU A 74 1.37 5.13 -2.13
N PHE A 75 0.59 4.46 -2.99
CA PHE A 75 1.04 4.08 -4.33
C PHE A 75 1.30 5.27 -5.24
N ILE A 76 0.43 6.29 -5.22
CA ILE A 76 0.62 7.50 -6.02
C ILE A 76 1.93 8.20 -5.62
N ARG A 77 2.19 8.33 -4.31
CA ARG A 77 3.37 9.04 -3.81
C ARG A 77 4.68 8.32 -4.12
N LEU A 78 4.69 6.98 -4.06
CA LEU A 78 5.86 6.14 -4.30
C LEU A 78 5.97 5.65 -5.75
N PHE A 79 5.12 6.16 -6.65
CA PHE A 79 5.07 5.71 -8.04
C PHE A 79 6.43 5.75 -8.78
N PRO A 80 7.29 6.78 -8.65
CA PRO A 80 8.58 6.81 -9.34
C PRO A 80 9.49 5.63 -8.95
N PHE A 81 9.46 5.24 -7.68
CA PHE A 81 10.25 4.11 -7.19
C PHE A 81 9.63 2.76 -7.57
N VAL A 82 8.32 2.66 -7.43
CA VAL A 82 7.61 1.39 -7.61
C VAL A 82 7.45 1.01 -9.10
N SER A 83 7.42 2.01 -9.99
CA SER A 83 7.42 1.81 -11.45
C SER A 83 8.72 1.22 -12.01
N SER A 84 9.82 1.23 -11.24
CA SER A 84 11.06 0.54 -11.62
C SER A 84 10.84 -0.97 -11.77
N PHE A 85 9.89 -1.55 -11.04
CA PHE A 85 9.54 -2.95 -11.13
C PHE A 85 8.55 -3.20 -12.27
N HIS A 86 9.02 -3.82 -13.36
CA HIS A 86 8.22 -4.08 -14.57
C HIS A 86 6.90 -4.82 -14.28
N GLY A 87 6.86 -5.71 -13.28
CA GLY A 87 5.67 -6.48 -12.91
C GLY A 87 4.68 -5.77 -11.99
N PHE A 88 4.94 -4.53 -11.57
CA PHE A 88 4.12 -3.87 -10.57
C PHE A 88 2.73 -3.50 -11.10
N SER A 89 2.66 -2.89 -12.27
CA SER A 89 1.39 -2.48 -12.87
C SER A 89 0.49 -3.68 -13.21
N SER A 90 1.06 -4.75 -13.76
CA SER A 90 0.33 -5.97 -14.09
C SER A 90 -0.20 -6.68 -12.84
N SER A 91 0.60 -6.75 -11.76
CA SER A 91 0.16 -7.33 -10.49
C SER A 91 -0.96 -6.53 -9.83
N LEU A 92 -0.89 -5.19 -9.84
CA LEU A 92 -1.99 -4.35 -9.35
C LEU A 92 -3.27 -4.54 -10.15
N LEU A 93 -3.17 -4.57 -11.48
CA LEU A 93 -4.32 -4.79 -12.36
C LEU A 93 -4.97 -6.15 -12.09
N PHE A 94 -4.16 -7.20 -11.96
CA PHE A 94 -4.66 -8.52 -11.59
C PHE A 94 -5.40 -8.49 -10.26
N VAL A 95 -4.81 -7.91 -9.21
CA VAL A 95 -5.49 -7.79 -7.90
C VAL A 95 -6.79 -7.01 -8.01
N SER A 96 -6.82 -5.91 -8.78
CA SER A 96 -8.02 -5.07 -8.93
C SER A 96 -9.19 -5.77 -9.64
N VAL A 97 -8.91 -6.74 -10.53
CA VAL A 97 -9.96 -7.53 -11.20
C VAL A 97 -10.56 -8.58 -10.25
N TRP A 98 -9.80 -9.01 -9.25
CA TRP A 98 -10.19 -10.06 -8.32
C TRP A 98 -10.86 -9.55 -7.04
N THR A 99 -10.88 -8.23 -6.83
CA THR A 99 -11.45 -7.55 -5.66
C THR A 99 -12.83 -7.02 -5.93
#